data_AF-A0A539DRS5-F1
#
_entry.id   AF-A0A539DRS5-F1
#
_cell.length_a   1.000
_cell.length_b   1.000
_cell.length_c   1.000
_cell.angle_alpha   90.00
_cell.angle_beta   90.00
_cell.angle_gamma   90.00
#
_symmetry.space_group_name_H-M   'P 1'
#
loop_
_entity.id
_entity.type
_entity.pdbx_description
1 polymer ?
#
loop_
_entity_poly.entity_id
_entity_poly.type
_entity_poly.pdbx_seq_one_letter_code
_entity_poly.pdbx_strand_id
1 'polypeptide(L)'
;MFTPPDMALWQGRIDNEESPALRWHQQIIAWDGERALNGATVLLGFCCDEGVRRNQGRPGAYQGPTALRQALANLAYHQQGLSYDAGNVSCD
;
A
#
# COMPACT_ATOMS: atom_id res chain seq x y z
N MET A 1 -0.06 -2.99 -16.88
CA MET A 1 0.80 -1.78 -16.92
C MET A 1 1.36 -1.50 -15.51
N PHE A 2 2.53 -0.85 -15.37
CA PHE A 2 3.02 -0.39 -14.06
C PHE A 2 2.55 1.03 -13.75
N THR A 3 2.17 1.28 -12.50
CA THR A 3 1.81 2.60 -11.97
C THR A 3 2.61 2.87 -10.70
N PRO A 4 3.29 4.03 -10.57
CA PRO A 4 4.04 4.36 -9.37
C PRO A 4 3.15 4.51 -8.12
N PRO A 5 3.73 4.53 -6.91
CA PRO A 5 2.97 4.74 -5.67
C PRO A 5 2.19 6.06 -5.68
N ASP A 6 0.91 5.99 -5.29
CA ASP A 6 0.09 7.17 -5.01
C ASP A 6 0.08 7.45 -3.51
N MET A 7 0.91 8.40 -3.08
CA MET A 7 1.05 8.74 -1.66
C MET A 7 -0.16 9.50 -1.10
N ALA A 8 -1.08 10.00 -1.93
CA ALA A 8 -2.32 10.62 -1.44
C ALA A 8 -3.28 9.59 -0.79
N LEU A 9 -3.09 8.29 -1.07
CA LEU A 9 -3.83 7.21 -0.41
C LEU A 9 -3.37 7.00 1.04
N TRP A 10 -2.14 7.41 1.37
CA TRP A 10 -1.55 7.30 2.68
C TRP A 10 -1.79 8.58 3.47
N GLN A 11 -3.03 8.73 3.92
CA GLN A 11 -3.46 9.84 4.75
C GLN A 11 -4.35 9.37 5.89
N GLY A 12 -4.36 10.11 6.99
CA GLY A 12 -5.09 9.69 8.16
C GLY A 12 -5.00 10.66 9.33
N ARG A 13 -5.52 10.21 10.47
CA ARG A 13 -5.43 10.91 11.74
C ARG A 13 -3.96 11.07 12.15
N ILE A 14 -3.61 12.24 12.66
CA ILE A 14 -2.33 12.49 13.33
C ILE A 14 -2.65 12.84 14.78
N ASP A 15 -1.95 12.19 15.70
CA ASP A 15 -2.15 12.38 17.13
C ASP A 15 -1.18 13.47 17.61
N ASN A 16 -1.70 14.49 18.31
CA ASN A 16 -0.92 15.65 18.76
C ASN A 16 -0.52 15.56 20.25
N GLU A 17 -0.46 14.34 20.79
CA GLU A 17 -0.10 14.07 22.18
C GLU A 17 1.42 14.03 22.38
N GLU A 18 1.91 14.08 23.63
CA GLU A 18 3.36 14.06 23.93
C GLU A 18 4.06 12.77 23.46
N SER A 19 3.33 11.66 23.34
CA SER A 19 3.84 10.39 22.82
C SER A 19 2.83 9.74 21.87
N PRO A 20 2.70 10.22 20.62
CA PRO A 20 1.69 9.74 19.70
C PRO A 20 2.05 8.34 19.17
N ALA A 21 1.05 7.47 19.09
CA ALA A 21 1.20 6.20 18.38
C ALA A 21 1.37 6.48 16.88
N LEU A 22 2.48 6.03 16.29
CA LEU A 22 2.72 6.15 14.85
C LEU A 22 1.72 5.29 14.07
N ARG A 23 1.26 5.81 12.93
CA ARG A 23 0.38 5.11 12.00
C ARG A 23 1.10 4.82 10.68
N TRP A 24 0.56 3.87 9.92
CA TRP A 24 1.15 3.46 8.64
C TRP A 24 1.41 4.63 7.71
N HIS A 25 0.44 5.55 7.56
CA HIS A 25 0.58 6.71 6.70
C HIS A 25 1.72 7.65 7.08
N GLN A 26 2.17 7.62 8.34
CA GLN A 26 3.28 8.43 8.83
C GLN A 26 4.64 7.77 8.65
N GLN A 27 4.68 6.48 8.27
CA GLN A 27 5.92 5.67 8.29
C GLN A 27 6.25 5.05 6.93
N ILE A 28 5.25 4.81 6.09
CA ILE A 28 5.47 4.25 4.76
C ILE A 28 5.99 5.30 3.78
N ILE A 29 6.90 4.89 2.90
CA ILE A 29 7.59 5.76 1.96
C ILE A 29 7.38 5.23 0.53
N ALA A 30 7.28 6.11 -0.46
CA ALA A 30 7.32 5.68 -1.86
C ALA A 30 8.68 5.05 -2.19
N TRP A 31 8.68 3.86 -2.78
CA TRP A 31 9.89 3.27 -3.34
C TRP A 31 10.19 3.85 -4.71
N ASP A 32 11.46 4.23 -4.93
CA ASP A 32 11.95 4.78 -6.19
C ASP A 32 12.38 3.71 -7.20
N GLY A 33 12.35 2.43 -6.81
CA GLY A 33 12.80 1.32 -7.66
C GLY A 33 14.31 1.07 -7.63
N GLU A 34 15.08 1.95 -6.99
CA GLU A 34 16.55 1.92 -7.01
C GLU A 34 17.14 1.64 -5.62
N ARG A 35 16.45 2.07 -4.55
CA ARG A 35 16.92 1.83 -3.18
C ARG A 35 16.98 0.34 -2.86
N ALA A 36 18.13 -0.08 -2.33
CA ALA A 36 18.30 -1.40 -1.75
C ALA A 36 17.30 -1.61 -0.60
N LEU A 37 16.60 -2.75 -0.62
CA LEU A 37 15.53 -3.03 0.32
C LEU A 37 16.06 -3.36 1.72
N ASN A 38 17.23 -3.99 1.87
CA ASN A 38 17.90 -4.23 3.15
C ASN A 38 16.98 -4.76 4.28
N GLY A 39 16.06 -5.67 3.96
CA GLY A 39 15.08 -6.23 4.91
C GLY A 39 13.81 -5.39 5.11
N ALA A 40 13.60 -4.34 4.32
CA ALA A 40 12.39 -3.53 4.33
C ALA A 40 11.14 -4.35 3.95
N THR A 41 10.01 -3.98 4.55
CA THR A 41 8.70 -4.46 4.11
C THR A 41 8.25 -3.64 2.90
N VAL A 42 7.78 -4.31 1.84
CA VAL A 42 7.34 -3.63 0.61
C VAL A 42 5.94 -4.07 0.23
N LEU A 43 5.05 -3.11 0.03
CA LEU A 43 3.72 -3.33 -0.53
C LEU A 43 3.76 -3.15 -2.05
N LEU A 44 3.34 -4.19 -2.77
CA LEU A 44 3.13 -4.14 -4.22
C LEU A 44 1.69 -4.52 -4.51
N GLY A 45 0.95 -3.66 -5.20
CA GLY A 45 -0.42 -3.94 -5.59
C GLY A 45 -0.49 -4.67 -6.92
N PHE A 46 -1.31 -5.72 -6.99
CA PHE A 46 -1.65 -6.37 -8.24
C PHE A 46 -3.13 -6.13 -8.58
N CYS A 47 -3.39 -5.20 -9.49
CA CYS A 47 -4.73 -4.81 -9.90
C CYS A 47 -5.19 -5.70 -11.05
N CYS A 48 -5.93 -6.77 -10.75
CA CYS A 48 -6.36 -7.73 -11.76
C CYS A 48 -7.70 -8.39 -11.41
N ASP A 49 -8.60 -8.44 -12.39
CA ASP A 49 -9.85 -9.20 -12.32
C ASP A 49 -9.88 -10.38 -13.30
N GLU A 50 -8.83 -10.60 -14.11
CA GLU A 50 -8.85 -11.60 -15.19
C GLU A 50 -9.06 -13.03 -14.67
N GLY A 51 -8.38 -13.40 -13.59
CA GLY A 51 -8.61 -14.70 -12.94
C GLY A 51 -10.03 -14.83 -12.37
N VAL A 52 -10.57 -13.73 -11.81
CA VAL A 52 -11.93 -13.70 -11.26
C VAL A 52 -12.96 -13.91 -12.37
N ARG A 53 -12.82 -13.19 -13.50
CA ARG A 53 -13.71 -13.33 -14.68
C ARG A 53 -13.64 -14.73 -15.27
N ARG A 54 -12.44 -15.26 -15.48
CA ARG A 54 -12.23 -16.62 -16.04
C ARG A 54 -12.84 -17.70 -15.17
N ASN A 55 -12.83 -17.50 -13.85
CA ASN A 55 -13.44 -18.42 -12.90
C ASN A 55 -14.91 -18.11 -12.60
N GLN A 56 -15.59 -17.30 -13.44
CA GLN A 56 -17.01 -16.96 -13.30
C GLN A 56 -17.35 -16.29 -11.96
N GLY A 57 -16.37 -15.65 -11.33
CA GLY A 57 -16.53 -14.86 -10.12
C GLY A 57 -17.08 -13.47 -10.40
N ARG A 58 -17.26 -12.68 -9.33
CA ARG A 58 -17.70 -11.28 -9.42
C ARG A 58 -16.47 -10.35 -9.43
N PRO A 59 -16.22 -9.58 -10.52
CA PRO A 59 -15.10 -8.64 -10.60
C PRO A 59 -15.12 -7.58 -9.48
N GLY A 60 -13.94 -7.09 -9.13
CA GLY A 60 -13.74 -6.06 -8.10
C GLY A 60 -12.37 -6.14 -7.41
N ALA A 61 -11.65 -7.26 -7.56
CA ALA A 61 -10.31 -7.46 -7.00
C ALA A 61 -9.29 -6.46 -7.57
N TYR A 62 -9.52 -5.96 -8.79
CA TYR A 62 -8.72 -4.88 -9.38
C TYR A 62 -8.58 -3.65 -8.47
N GLN A 63 -9.63 -3.31 -7.72
CA GLN A 63 -9.65 -2.15 -6.81
C GLN A 63 -9.07 -2.47 -5.42
N GLY A 64 -8.81 -3.75 -5.14
CA GLY A 64 -8.34 -4.26 -3.86
C GLY A 64 -7.08 -3.56 -3.35
N PRO A 65 -6.02 -3.39 -4.17
CA PRO A 65 -4.81 -2.70 -3.73
C PRO A 65 -5.04 -1.25 -3.27
N THR A 66 -5.93 -0.50 -3.91
CA THR A 66 -6.27 0.87 -3.49
C THR A 66 -7.05 0.86 -2.17
N ALA A 67 -8.08 0.02 -2.07
CA ALA A 67 -8.90 -0.08 -0.87
C ALA A 67 -8.08 -0.54 0.35
N LEU A 68 -7.14 -1.47 0.14
CA LEU A 68 -6.26 -1.98 1.20
C LEU A 68 -5.32 -0.89 1.73
N ARG A 69 -4.74 -0.04 0.87
CA ARG A 69 -3.91 1.09 1.30
C ARG A 69 -4.68 2.08 2.16
N GLN A 70 -5.87 2.47 1.72
CA GLN A 70 -6.74 3.39 2.46
C GLN A 70 -7.13 2.84 3.82
N ALA A 71 -7.43 1.53 3.91
CA ALA A 71 -7.74 0.87 5.16
C ALA A 71 -6.51 0.78 6.10
N LEU A 72 -5.33 0.44 5.56
CA LEU A 72 -4.08 0.34 6.32
C LEU A 72 -3.60 1.69 6.85
N ALA A 73 -3.78 2.77 6.08
CA ALA A 73 -3.20 4.08 6.35
C ALA A 73 -3.37 4.55 7.80
N ASN A 74 -4.57 4.37 8.36
CA ASN A 74 -4.91 4.80 9.72
C ASN A 74 -4.56 3.82 10.83
N LEU A 75 -4.13 2.59 10.53
CA LEU A 75 -3.78 1.60 11.56
C LEU A 75 -2.47 1.99 12.26
N ALA A 76 -2.32 1.54 13.51
CA ALA A 76 -1.08 1.70 14.25
C ALA A 76 0.08 0.96 13.55
N TYR A 77 1.27 1.56 13.58
CA TYR A 77 2.48 1.03 12.99
C TYR A 77 3.40 0.46 14.07
N HIS A 78 3.63 -0.85 14.01
CA HIS A 78 4.46 -1.60 14.97
C HIS A 78 5.66 -2.29 14.29
N GLN A 79 5.90 -2.02 13.01
CA GLN A 79 6.96 -2.69 12.27
C GLN A 79 8.33 -2.14 12.66
N GLN A 80 9.33 -3.02 12.59
CA GLN A 80 10.74 -2.64 12.71
C GLN A 80 11.33 -2.48 11.31
N GLY A 81 12.11 -1.42 11.08
CA GLY A 81 12.72 -1.13 9.78
C GLY A 81 11.81 -0.32 8.84
N LEU A 82 12.29 -0.16 7.59
CA LEU A 82 11.62 0.67 6.59
C LEU A 82 10.44 -0.08 5.97
N SER A 83 9.37 0.66 5.71
CA SER A 83 8.23 0.19 4.93
C SER A 83 8.09 1.03 3.67
N TYR A 84 7.89 0.36 2.55
CA TYR A 84 7.74 1.00 1.25
C TYR A 84 6.42 0.62 0.55
N ASP A 85 5.90 1.57 -0.21
CA ASP A 85 4.93 1.31 -1.27
C ASP A 85 5.66 1.30 -2.61
N ALA A 86 5.53 0.22 -3.38
CA ALA A 86 6.12 0.05 -4.70
C ALA A 86 5.12 0.31 -5.84
N GLY A 87 3.91 0.76 -5.53
CA GLY A 87 2.90 1.07 -6.53
C GLY A 87 2.11 -0.16 -6.96
N ASN A 88 1.64 -0.15 -8.21
CA ASN A 88 0.75 -1.17 -8.73
C ASN A 88 1.25 -1.75 -10.05
N VAL A 89 0.94 -3.02 -10.28
CA VAL A 89 0.96 -3.67 -11.60
C VAL A 89 -0.47 -4.03 -11.95
N SER A 90 -0.95 -3.59 -13.10
CA SER A 90 -2.25 -3.97 -13.65
C SER A 90 -2.14 -5.06 -14.71
N CYS A 91 -3.13 -5.94 -14.75
CA CYS A 91 -3.48 -6.70 -15.94
C CYS A 91 -4.67 -6.00 -16.59
N ASP A 92 -4.52 -5.65 -17.86
CA ASP A 92 -5.62 -5.16 -18.68
C ASP A 92 -6.42 -6.35 -19.25
#